data_AF-A0A821J9S0-F1
#
_entry.id   AF-A0A821J9S0-F1
#
_cell.length_a   1.000
_cell.length_b   1.000
_cell.length_c   1.000
_cell.angle_alpha   90.00
_cell.angle_beta   90.00
_cell.angle_gamma   90.00
#
_symmetry.space_group_name_H-M   'P 1'
#
loop_
_entity.id
_entity.type
_entity.pdbx_description
1 polymer ?
#
loop_
_entity_poly.entity_id
_entity_poly.type
_entity_poly.pdbx_seq_one_letter_code
_entity_poly.pdbx_strand_id
1 'polypeptide(L)'
;MFSCSCDTMVAMSNVTADGSIIFGKNSDRQANEPLSTRYIPSTTHILNSKIRTTYIEIDQVEETHSCILFCPTNKFGAEMGFNSHGVVIGNEALFTKIPSYSEGLTGMDIVRLVLERCSTSRQGKDTIVYLLNKYGQGGNCGFTSKFYYHNSFLVVDSNEGWIIETVGREYAAKRITKGIHTISNIISFGHIDTFDEYSDNLIQHAISNGWCSSIDDFHFQKCYSGISFNPKEFYNGFVKTSFASSQIRQCRSRDLIEKFSQKSQQFTPFDMFNVLRDHQLSNDSPAQGLTNLDLCMHAGFGPIRFNQTTGSLVSVLPKSYNELPVHYATCTALPCLSIFKPMTLYPPVLPPPFISYSDSIISNPTCTYSSNNVWWKSEIMTRNVMKHYQKLIKQIETERDLLEREFVSMSLRLSSRYISQTDRNNYTKYAFDKADILTNEWFSRAYSLSFEVESELSFWQELTWNQWRKSAEIPKHMVTYSKIQIRREILFVMCLLLILYYFKNDNQQFFILLFIFSKIYLFIRRVLFYKTNPNPEQRHLTLPRLNFYD
;
A
#
# COMPACT_ATOMS: atom_id res chain seq x y z
N MET A 1 -15.13 5.71 6.66
CA MET A 1 -13.65 5.84 6.62
C MET A 1 -13.25 5.92 5.16
N PHE A 2 -12.47 6.94 4.79
CA PHE A 2 -12.06 7.24 3.41
C PHE A 2 -10.58 6.91 3.19
N SER A 3 -10.32 5.94 2.31
CA SER A 3 -9.02 5.50 1.77
C SER A 3 -8.32 4.34 2.48
N CYS A 4 -8.45 3.18 1.86
CA CYS A 4 -7.40 2.19 1.72
C CYS A 4 -7.06 2.18 0.24
N SER A 5 -5.81 2.47 -0.10
CA SER A 5 -5.39 2.67 -1.47
C SER A 5 -4.01 2.05 -1.58
N CYS A 6 -3.81 1.00 -2.38
CA CYS A 6 -2.53 0.33 -2.61
C CYS A 6 -2.06 0.61 -4.06
N ASP A 7 -0.82 0.28 -4.39
CA ASP A 7 -0.35 0.32 -5.78
C ASP A 7 0.42 -0.94 -6.11
N THR A 8 0.19 -1.46 -7.33
CA THR A 8 0.88 -2.62 -7.87
C THR A 8 1.36 -2.30 -9.28
N MET A 9 2.60 -2.65 -9.60
CA MET A 9 3.26 -2.23 -10.83
C MET A 9 4.24 -3.28 -11.35
N VAL A 10 4.50 -3.25 -12.66
CA VAL A 10 5.48 -4.12 -13.30
C VAL A 10 6.20 -3.40 -14.44
N ALA A 11 7.52 -3.58 -14.49
CA ALA A 11 8.35 -3.29 -15.65
C ALA A 11 8.67 -4.62 -16.36
N MET A 12 8.22 -4.75 -17.61
CA MET A 12 8.43 -5.96 -18.40
C MET A 12 9.86 -6.04 -18.92
N SER A 13 10.26 -7.22 -19.41
CA SER A 13 11.64 -7.53 -19.85
C SER A 13 12.24 -6.58 -20.89
N ASN A 14 11.43 -5.89 -21.70
CA ASN A 14 11.93 -4.90 -22.67
C ASN A 14 12.23 -3.52 -22.05
N VAL A 15 11.94 -3.33 -20.75
CA VAL A 15 12.13 -2.07 -20.00
C VAL A 15 13.32 -2.18 -19.04
N THR A 16 13.57 -3.37 -18.52
CA THR A 16 14.58 -3.68 -17.50
C THR A 16 15.97 -3.88 -18.09
N ALA A 17 16.99 -3.62 -17.28
CA ALA A 17 18.40 -3.70 -17.67
C ALA A 17 18.87 -5.07 -18.17
N ASP A 18 18.46 -6.13 -17.47
CA ASP A 18 18.94 -7.51 -17.64
C ASP A 18 17.91 -8.42 -18.35
N GLY A 19 16.80 -7.83 -18.80
CA GLY A 19 15.70 -8.56 -19.42
C GLY A 19 14.84 -9.36 -18.44
N SER A 20 15.00 -9.17 -17.13
CA SER A 20 14.09 -9.72 -16.12
C SER A 20 12.72 -9.02 -16.13
N ILE A 21 11.70 -9.61 -15.50
CA ILE A 21 10.46 -8.88 -15.19
C ILE A 21 10.56 -8.41 -13.75
N ILE A 22 10.36 -7.10 -13.51
CA ILE A 22 10.43 -6.51 -12.16
C ILE A 22 9.03 -6.09 -11.73
N PHE A 23 8.48 -6.82 -10.76
CA PHE A 23 7.21 -6.53 -10.10
C PHE A 23 7.42 -5.72 -8.83
N GLY A 24 6.52 -4.79 -8.52
CA GLY A 24 6.52 -4.00 -7.27
C GLY A 24 5.12 -3.83 -6.71
N LYS A 25 4.99 -3.85 -5.38
CA LYS A 25 3.73 -3.57 -4.68
C LYS A 25 3.94 -2.95 -3.32
N ASN A 26 3.10 -1.96 -3.00
CA ASN A 26 2.84 -1.50 -1.64
C ASN A 26 1.48 -2.07 -1.16
N SER A 27 1.43 -2.54 0.08
CA SER A 27 0.18 -2.87 0.77
C SER A 27 -0.12 -1.80 1.82
N ASP A 28 -1.08 -0.95 1.50
CA ASP A 28 -1.52 0.15 2.36
C ASP A 28 -2.72 -0.30 3.18
N ARG A 29 -2.59 -0.25 4.49
CA ARG A 29 -3.59 -0.76 5.45
C ARG A 29 -3.78 0.25 6.57
N GLN A 30 -4.74 0.00 7.46
CA GLN A 30 -4.96 0.91 8.59
C GLN A 30 -3.73 0.94 9.50
N ALA A 31 -3.44 2.09 10.12
CA ALA A 31 -2.42 2.17 11.15
C ALA A 31 -2.68 1.11 12.24
N ASN A 32 -1.60 0.53 12.81
CA ASN A 32 -1.64 -0.62 13.73
C ASN A 32 -2.10 -1.96 13.13
N GLU A 33 -2.29 -2.09 11.81
CA GLU A 33 -2.56 -3.41 11.22
C GLU A 33 -1.24 -4.02 10.70
N PRO A 34 -0.67 -5.03 11.36
CA PRO A 34 0.53 -5.67 10.87
C PRO A 34 0.26 -6.46 9.58
N LEU A 35 1.24 -6.44 8.69
CA LEU A 35 1.29 -7.32 7.52
C LEU A 35 2.23 -8.49 7.81
N SER A 36 1.66 -9.65 8.09
CA SER A 36 2.40 -10.86 8.47
C SER A 36 3.01 -11.56 7.27
N THR A 37 4.26 -11.95 7.37
CA THR A 37 4.89 -12.86 6.39
C THR A 37 4.66 -14.30 6.81
N ARG A 38 4.04 -15.11 5.93
CA ARG A 38 3.78 -16.53 6.17
C ARG A 38 4.37 -17.38 5.07
N TYR A 39 4.94 -18.53 5.45
CA TYR A 39 5.30 -19.57 4.51
C TYR A 39 4.27 -20.69 4.57
N ILE A 40 3.71 -21.04 3.43
CA ILE A 40 2.80 -22.18 3.28
C ILE A 40 3.56 -23.27 2.50
N PRO A 41 3.73 -24.49 3.06
CA PRO A 41 4.39 -25.59 2.36
C PRO A 41 3.49 -26.19 1.26
N SER A 42 4.12 -26.79 0.25
CA SER A 42 3.40 -27.64 -0.70
C SER A 42 2.75 -28.79 0.05
N THR A 43 1.48 -29.06 -0.24
CA THR A 43 0.71 -30.09 0.49
C THR A 43 -0.16 -30.88 -0.47
N THR A 44 -0.25 -32.19 -0.23
CA THR A 44 -1.25 -33.06 -0.87
C THR A 44 -2.46 -33.20 0.07
N HIS A 45 -3.65 -32.95 -0.47
CA HIS A 45 -4.90 -33.00 0.26
C HIS A 45 -5.73 -34.23 -0.14
N ILE A 46 -6.65 -34.63 0.74
CA ILE A 46 -7.58 -35.71 0.47
C ILE A 46 -8.52 -35.27 -0.67
N LEU A 47 -8.78 -36.18 -1.61
CA LEU A 47 -9.71 -35.96 -2.71
C LEU A 47 -11.10 -35.49 -2.21
N ASN A 48 -11.69 -34.51 -2.89
CA ASN A 48 -12.99 -33.89 -2.54
C ASN A 48 -13.02 -33.24 -1.14
N SER A 49 -11.86 -33.00 -0.51
CA SER A 49 -11.81 -32.20 0.71
C SER A 49 -12.19 -30.75 0.42
N LYS A 50 -12.45 -30.01 1.50
CA LYS A 50 -12.81 -28.59 1.45
C LYS A 50 -11.83 -27.76 2.26
N ILE A 51 -11.75 -26.49 1.92
CA ILE A 51 -10.95 -25.51 2.65
C ILE A 51 -11.83 -24.32 3.07
N ARG A 52 -11.75 -23.98 4.36
CA ARG A 52 -12.39 -22.79 4.93
C ARG A 52 -11.52 -21.57 4.61
N THR A 53 -12.05 -20.66 3.80
CA THR A 53 -11.46 -19.34 3.53
C THR A 53 -11.91 -18.34 4.60
N THR A 54 -11.74 -17.03 4.37
CA THR A 54 -12.11 -16.01 5.36
C THR A 54 -13.60 -16.08 5.72
N TYR A 55 -14.50 -16.25 4.74
CA TYR A 55 -15.95 -16.21 4.98
C TYR A 55 -16.71 -17.44 4.52
N ILE A 56 -16.22 -18.15 3.50
CA ILE A 56 -16.91 -19.29 2.90
C ILE A 56 -16.02 -20.53 2.92
N GLU A 57 -16.61 -21.67 2.62
CA GLU A 57 -15.88 -22.92 2.41
C GLU A 57 -15.95 -23.28 0.92
N ILE A 58 -14.83 -23.69 0.33
CA ILE A 58 -14.73 -24.04 -1.08
C ILE A 58 -14.09 -25.42 -1.26
N ASP A 59 -14.25 -25.99 -2.46
CA ASP A 59 -13.56 -27.23 -2.81
C ASP A 59 -12.04 -27.01 -2.81
N GLN A 60 -11.33 -27.95 -2.18
CA GLN A 60 -9.88 -27.98 -2.16
C GLN A 60 -9.34 -28.75 -3.38
N VAL A 61 -8.15 -28.35 -3.85
CA VAL A 61 -7.41 -29.09 -4.89
C VAL A 61 -6.53 -30.17 -4.27
N GLU A 62 -6.23 -31.23 -5.02
CA GLU A 62 -5.41 -32.33 -4.52
C GLU A 62 -3.99 -31.91 -4.17
N GLU A 63 -3.38 -31.01 -4.94
CA GLU A 63 -2.01 -30.54 -4.72
C GLU A 63 -1.94 -29.03 -4.65
N THR A 64 -1.20 -28.53 -3.66
CA THR A 64 -0.89 -27.10 -3.51
C THR A 64 0.62 -26.86 -3.59
N HIS A 65 0.98 -25.71 -4.13
CA HIS A 65 2.35 -25.23 -4.23
C HIS A 65 2.76 -24.44 -2.99
N SER A 66 4.03 -24.57 -2.61
CA SER A 66 4.58 -23.74 -1.55
C SER A 66 4.62 -22.26 -1.96
N CYS A 67 4.26 -21.38 -1.03
CA CYS A 67 4.23 -19.94 -1.27
C CYS A 67 4.63 -19.13 -0.05
N ILE A 68 5.08 -17.90 -0.30
CA ILE A 68 5.26 -16.84 0.70
C ILE A 68 4.12 -15.85 0.52
N LEU A 69 3.42 -15.57 1.62
CA LEU A 69 2.25 -14.72 1.67
C LEU A 69 2.49 -13.51 2.58
N PHE A 70 2.01 -12.35 2.16
CA PHE A 70 1.97 -11.13 2.96
C PHE A 70 0.52 -10.85 3.38
N CYS A 71 0.20 -11.25 4.60
CA CYS A 71 -1.16 -11.42 5.09
C CYS A 71 -1.57 -10.30 6.03
N PRO A 72 -2.71 -9.64 5.78
CA PRO A 72 -3.32 -8.77 6.76
C PRO A 72 -3.84 -9.58 7.94
N THR A 73 -4.11 -8.88 9.04
CA THR A 73 -4.44 -9.52 10.31
C THR A 73 -5.80 -10.22 10.25
N ASN A 74 -5.87 -11.43 10.80
CA ASN A 74 -7.08 -12.25 10.90
C ASN A 74 -7.75 -12.58 9.55
N LYS A 75 -6.97 -12.72 8.47
CA LYS A 75 -7.46 -13.15 7.15
C LYS A 75 -6.85 -14.49 6.73
N PHE A 76 -7.61 -15.28 5.98
CA PHE A 76 -7.09 -16.50 5.35
C PHE A 76 -6.05 -16.18 4.28
N GLY A 77 -6.37 -15.19 3.45
CA GLY A 77 -5.60 -14.78 2.28
C GLY A 77 -4.45 -13.81 2.50
N ALA A 78 -3.99 -13.19 1.41
CA ALA A 78 -2.84 -12.28 1.37
C ALA A 78 -3.09 -11.10 0.41
N GLU A 79 -2.48 -9.94 0.69
CA GLU A 79 -2.51 -8.78 -0.22
C GLU A 79 -1.55 -8.97 -1.41
N MET A 80 -0.51 -9.80 -1.20
CA MET A 80 0.49 -10.14 -2.19
C MET A 80 1.29 -11.38 -1.79
N GLY A 81 2.02 -11.95 -2.74
CA GLY A 81 2.92 -13.08 -2.47
C GLY A 81 3.53 -13.66 -3.72
N PHE A 82 4.27 -14.76 -3.54
CA PHE A 82 4.96 -15.48 -4.61
C PHE A 82 5.06 -16.98 -4.29
N ASN A 83 5.17 -17.84 -5.33
CA ASN A 83 5.17 -19.30 -5.17
C ASN A 83 6.40 -20.02 -5.79
N SER A 84 6.46 -21.34 -5.63
CA SER A 84 7.55 -22.22 -6.14
C SER A 84 7.74 -22.27 -7.63
N HIS A 85 6.78 -21.75 -8.39
CA HIS A 85 6.84 -21.70 -9.83
C HIS A 85 7.21 -20.31 -10.37
N GLY A 86 7.51 -19.36 -9.47
CA GLY A 86 7.86 -17.99 -9.85
C GLY A 86 6.65 -17.14 -10.23
N VAL A 87 5.44 -17.57 -9.89
CA VAL A 87 4.24 -16.73 -9.99
C VAL A 87 4.26 -15.72 -8.86
N VAL A 88 4.05 -14.45 -9.20
CA VAL A 88 3.90 -13.34 -8.26
C VAL A 88 2.58 -12.65 -8.53
N ILE A 89 1.85 -12.31 -7.47
CA ILE A 89 0.55 -11.64 -7.59
C ILE A 89 0.36 -10.61 -6.48
N GLY A 90 -0.36 -9.54 -6.81
CA GLY A 90 -0.92 -8.59 -5.86
C GLY A 90 -2.32 -8.14 -6.29
N ASN A 91 -3.14 -7.70 -5.34
CA ASN A 91 -4.47 -7.16 -5.62
C ASN A 91 -4.66 -5.72 -5.16
N GLU A 92 -5.69 -5.09 -5.74
CA GLU A 92 -6.13 -3.73 -5.46
C GLU A 92 -7.63 -3.69 -5.22
N ALA A 93 -8.08 -2.85 -4.29
CA ALA A 93 -9.49 -2.57 -4.08
C ALA A 93 -10.07 -1.74 -5.24
N LEU A 94 -11.17 -2.17 -5.84
CA LEU A 94 -11.96 -1.45 -6.83
C LEU A 94 -13.30 -1.03 -6.23
N PHE A 95 -13.61 0.26 -6.36
CA PHE A 95 -14.88 0.83 -5.93
C PHE A 95 -15.79 1.02 -7.14
N THR A 96 -16.84 0.20 -7.22
CA THR A 96 -17.71 0.13 -8.39
C THR A 96 -19.14 0.49 -8.04
N LYS A 97 -19.98 0.71 -9.05
CA LYS A 97 -21.44 0.93 -8.89
C LYS A 97 -22.17 -0.32 -8.41
N ILE A 98 -21.62 -1.50 -8.66
CA ILE A 98 -22.19 -2.76 -8.18
C ILE A 98 -21.81 -2.95 -6.71
N PRO A 99 -22.77 -3.25 -5.82
CA PRO A 99 -22.45 -3.55 -4.43
C PRO A 99 -21.68 -4.87 -4.33
N SER A 100 -20.67 -4.88 -3.47
CA SER A 100 -19.96 -6.12 -3.11
C SER A 100 -20.79 -6.92 -2.10
N TYR A 101 -20.81 -8.24 -2.25
CA TYR A 101 -21.58 -9.14 -1.39
C TYR A 101 -21.00 -9.19 0.04
N SER A 102 -21.85 -9.47 1.02
CA SER A 102 -21.43 -9.58 2.43
C SER A 102 -20.59 -10.83 2.72
N GLU A 103 -20.74 -11.87 1.91
CA GLU A 103 -19.99 -13.13 1.99
C GLU A 103 -19.58 -13.58 0.60
N GLY A 104 -18.37 -14.13 0.49
CA GLY A 104 -17.75 -14.56 -0.77
C GLY A 104 -16.26 -14.77 -0.57
N LEU A 105 -15.52 -14.97 -1.66
CA LEU A 105 -14.06 -14.89 -1.62
C LEU A 105 -13.62 -13.44 -1.58
N THR A 106 -12.81 -13.06 -0.59
CA THR A 106 -12.14 -11.76 -0.64
C THR A 106 -11.05 -11.79 -1.70
N GLY A 107 -10.61 -10.62 -2.19
CA GLY A 107 -9.46 -10.56 -3.10
C GLY A 107 -8.20 -11.18 -2.49
N MET A 108 -8.03 -11.03 -1.18
CA MET A 108 -6.93 -11.64 -0.46
C MET A 108 -7.00 -13.16 -0.49
N ASP A 109 -8.20 -13.75 -0.33
CA ASP A 109 -8.39 -15.20 -0.42
C ASP A 109 -8.02 -15.69 -1.83
N ILE A 110 -8.46 -14.96 -2.87
CA ILE A 110 -8.15 -15.28 -4.27
C ILE A 110 -6.64 -15.23 -4.53
N VAL A 111 -5.92 -14.22 -4.02
CA VAL A 111 -4.45 -14.12 -4.13
C VAL A 111 -3.76 -15.37 -3.59
N ARG A 112 -4.13 -15.81 -2.38
CA ARG A 112 -3.57 -17.03 -1.78
C ARG A 112 -3.88 -18.26 -2.62
N LEU A 113 -5.14 -18.43 -3.02
CA LEU A 113 -5.57 -19.59 -3.80
C LEU A 113 -4.86 -19.65 -5.16
N VAL A 114 -4.60 -18.51 -5.82
CA VAL A 114 -3.79 -18.47 -7.05
C VAL A 114 -2.37 -18.96 -6.78
N LEU A 115 -1.73 -18.47 -5.72
CA LEU A 115 -0.37 -18.87 -5.38
C LEU A 115 -0.25 -20.35 -5.02
N GLU A 116 -1.26 -20.91 -4.35
CA GLU A 116 -1.31 -22.33 -4.00
C GLU A 116 -1.62 -23.23 -5.22
N ARG A 117 -2.31 -22.73 -6.26
CA ARG A 117 -2.89 -23.59 -7.32
C ARG A 117 -2.27 -23.42 -8.71
N CYS A 118 -1.43 -22.41 -8.93
CA CYS A 118 -0.98 -22.04 -10.27
C CYS A 118 0.54 -22.10 -10.44
N SER A 119 1.00 -22.61 -11.58
CA SER A 119 2.42 -22.62 -11.96
C SER A 119 2.78 -21.52 -12.97
N THR A 120 1.79 -20.83 -13.55
CA THR A 120 1.99 -19.71 -14.48
C THR A 120 1.00 -18.57 -14.22
N SER A 121 1.32 -17.38 -14.70
CA SER A 121 0.44 -16.20 -14.62
C SER A 121 -0.86 -16.39 -15.39
N ARG A 122 -0.84 -17.12 -16.52
CA ARG A 122 -2.04 -17.51 -17.27
C ARG A 122 -2.97 -18.41 -16.45
N GLN A 123 -2.42 -19.45 -15.84
CA GLN A 123 -3.18 -20.29 -14.90
C GLN A 123 -3.71 -19.46 -13.72
N GLY A 124 -2.94 -18.46 -13.27
CA GLY A 124 -3.39 -17.46 -12.30
C GLY A 124 -4.65 -16.75 -12.74
N LYS A 125 -4.67 -16.18 -13.95
CA LYS A 125 -5.86 -15.54 -14.55
C LYS A 125 -7.03 -16.52 -14.63
N ASP A 126 -6.82 -17.71 -15.17
CA ASP A 126 -7.89 -18.71 -15.35
C ASP A 126 -8.48 -19.15 -14.00
N THR A 127 -7.63 -19.28 -12.97
CA THR A 127 -8.05 -19.61 -11.61
C THR A 127 -8.87 -18.49 -10.96
N ILE A 128 -8.48 -17.23 -11.16
CA ILE A 128 -9.27 -16.08 -10.69
C ILE A 128 -10.67 -16.13 -11.31
N VAL A 129 -10.76 -16.30 -12.63
CA VAL A 129 -12.03 -16.39 -13.35
C VAL A 129 -12.88 -17.57 -12.86
N TYR A 130 -12.27 -18.75 -12.70
CA TYR A 130 -12.96 -19.92 -12.17
C TYR A 130 -13.53 -19.68 -10.75
N LEU A 131 -12.69 -19.17 -9.84
CA LEU A 131 -13.09 -18.91 -8.46
C LEU A 131 -14.21 -17.87 -8.39
N LEU A 132 -14.10 -16.82 -9.21
CA LEU A 132 -15.10 -15.77 -9.33
C LEU A 132 -16.44 -16.31 -9.86
N ASN A 133 -16.40 -17.10 -10.93
CA ASN A 133 -17.59 -17.68 -11.55
C ASN A 133 -18.28 -18.70 -10.64
N LYS A 134 -17.52 -19.53 -9.92
CA LYS A 134 -18.09 -20.57 -9.05
C LYS A 134 -18.52 -20.01 -7.71
N TYR A 135 -17.64 -19.32 -6.99
CA TYR A 135 -17.86 -18.93 -5.60
C TYR A 135 -18.22 -17.45 -5.41
N GLY A 136 -17.97 -16.60 -6.41
CA GLY A 136 -18.18 -15.17 -6.30
C GLY A 136 -17.15 -14.48 -5.40
N GLN A 137 -17.22 -13.15 -5.35
CA GLN A 137 -16.37 -12.34 -4.49
C GLN A 137 -17.21 -11.49 -3.52
N GLY A 138 -16.66 -11.24 -2.33
CA GLY A 138 -17.36 -10.50 -1.28
C GLY A 138 -16.70 -10.71 0.09
N GLY A 139 -17.24 -10.07 1.11
CA GLY A 139 -16.72 -10.16 2.48
C GLY A 139 -16.05 -8.87 2.97
N ASN A 140 -16.05 -8.67 4.29
CA ASN A 140 -15.43 -7.50 4.90
C ASN A 140 -13.89 -7.60 4.81
N CYS A 141 -13.27 -6.67 4.11
CA CYS A 141 -11.82 -6.56 3.94
C CYS A 141 -11.16 -5.60 4.93
N GLY A 142 -11.96 -4.85 5.71
CA GLY A 142 -11.47 -3.86 6.65
C GLY A 142 -10.99 -4.46 7.97
N PHE A 143 -10.21 -3.67 8.70
CA PHE A 143 -9.60 -4.03 9.99
C PHE A 143 -10.46 -3.56 11.17
N THR A 144 -10.50 -2.26 11.45
CA THR A 144 -11.33 -1.67 12.54
C THR A 144 -12.75 -1.34 12.13
N SER A 145 -13.04 -1.35 10.82
CA SER A 145 -14.36 -0.97 10.28
C SER A 145 -14.74 -1.84 9.09
N LYS A 146 -16.04 -1.88 8.77
CA LYS A 146 -16.54 -2.60 7.60
C LYS A 146 -16.07 -1.92 6.31
N PHE A 147 -15.45 -2.68 5.42
CA PHE A 147 -14.93 -2.20 4.15
C PHE A 147 -15.10 -3.28 3.08
N TYR A 148 -15.86 -2.98 2.04
CA TYR A 148 -16.21 -3.91 0.96
C TYR A 148 -15.81 -3.29 -0.38
N TYR A 149 -15.30 -4.12 -1.29
CA TYR A 149 -14.85 -3.73 -2.62
C TYR A 149 -14.82 -4.93 -3.57
N HIS A 150 -14.68 -4.64 -4.87
CA HIS A 150 -14.26 -5.62 -5.89
C HIS A 150 -12.75 -5.53 -6.12
N ASN A 151 -12.19 -6.38 -6.97
CA ASN A 151 -10.72 -6.53 -7.02
C ASN A 151 -10.16 -6.30 -8.42
N SER A 152 -9.01 -5.63 -8.47
CA SER A 152 -8.07 -5.70 -9.57
C SER A 152 -6.89 -6.58 -9.14
N PHE A 153 -6.36 -7.39 -10.05
CA PHE A 153 -5.24 -8.27 -9.82
C PHE A 153 -4.17 -8.01 -10.88
N LEU A 154 -2.90 -8.01 -10.47
CA LEU A 154 -1.76 -8.12 -11.36
C LEU A 154 -1.02 -9.40 -11.01
N VAL A 155 -1.00 -10.37 -11.93
CA VAL A 155 -0.27 -11.63 -11.80
C VAL A 155 0.79 -11.73 -12.88
N VAL A 156 2.01 -12.10 -12.52
CA VAL A 156 3.16 -12.18 -13.44
C VAL A 156 3.97 -13.45 -13.18
N ASP A 157 4.66 -13.91 -14.21
CA ASP A 157 5.73 -14.90 -14.13
C ASP A 157 6.94 -14.41 -14.97
N SER A 158 7.97 -15.25 -15.16
CA SER A 158 9.17 -14.90 -15.93
C SER A 158 8.94 -14.64 -17.43
N ASN A 159 7.75 -14.94 -17.97
CA ASN A 159 7.43 -14.83 -19.40
C ASN A 159 6.42 -13.72 -19.70
N GLU A 160 5.35 -13.66 -18.92
CA GLU A 160 4.22 -12.76 -19.16
C GLU A 160 3.54 -12.32 -17.86
N GLY A 161 2.55 -11.45 -18.00
CA GLY A 161 1.62 -11.15 -16.93
C GLY A 161 0.21 -10.93 -17.42
N TRP A 162 -0.68 -10.75 -16.45
CA TRP A 162 -2.09 -10.49 -16.66
C TRP A 162 -2.60 -9.46 -15.65
N ILE A 163 -3.34 -8.47 -16.14
CA ILE A 163 -4.18 -7.59 -15.33
C ILE A 163 -5.61 -8.09 -15.43
N ILE A 164 -6.28 -8.29 -14.30
CA ILE A 164 -7.67 -8.76 -14.23
C ILE A 164 -8.46 -7.80 -13.34
N GLU A 165 -9.45 -7.10 -13.90
CA GLU A 165 -10.32 -6.18 -13.16
C GLU A 165 -11.74 -6.73 -13.12
N THR A 166 -12.32 -6.76 -11.91
CA THR A 166 -13.56 -7.51 -11.66
C THR A 166 -14.68 -6.63 -11.13
N VAL A 167 -15.92 -7.01 -11.42
CA VAL A 167 -17.12 -6.42 -10.84
C VAL A 167 -18.20 -7.49 -10.63
N GLY A 168 -18.61 -7.73 -9.39
CA GLY A 168 -19.52 -8.84 -9.10
C GLY A 168 -18.87 -10.15 -9.53
N ARG A 169 -19.46 -10.87 -10.48
CA ARG A 169 -18.86 -12.07 -11.11
C ARG A 169 -18.22 -11.80 -12.47
N GLU A 170 -18.40 -10.60 -13.01
CA GLU A 170 -17.89 -10.22 -14.32
C GLU A 170 -16.42 -9.77 -14.21
N TYR A 171 -15.67 -9.91 -15.30
CA TYR A 171 -14.28 -9.47 -15.39
C TYR A 171 -13.94 -8.93 -16.78
N ALA A 172 -12.88 -8.11 -16.85
CA ALA A 172 -12.08 -7.91 -18.04
C ALA A 172 -10.60 -8.18 -17.70
N ALA A 173 -9.84 -8.71 -18.66
CA ALA A 173 -8.46 -9.11 -18.47
C ALA A 173 -7.59 -8.73 -19.68
N LYS A 174 -6.35 -8.33 -19.40
CA LYS A 174 -5.34 -7.96 -20.39
C LYS A 174 -4.06 -8.73 -20.15
N ARG A 175 -3.55 -9.36 -21.20
CA ARG A 175 -2.23 -9.97 -21.24
C ARG A 175 -1.17 -8.88 -21.43
N ILE A 176 -0.11 -8.94 -20.64
CA ILE A 176 0.99 -7.99 -20.71
C ILE A 176 2.30 -8.75 -20.97
N THR A 177 3.00 -8.36 -22.03
CA THR A 177 4.30 -8.95 -22.41
C THR A 177 5.39 -7.91 -22.58
N LYS A 178 5.02 -6.63 -22.62
CA LYS A 178 5.94 -5.50 -22.88
C LYS A 178 5.49 -4.24 -22.15
N GLY A 179 6.44 -3.33 -21.94
CA GLY A 179 6.20 -1.99 -21.41
C GLY A 179 6.07 -1.95 -19.89
N ILE A 180 5.43 -0.88 -19.41
CA ILE A 180 5.23 -0.59 -18.00
C ILE A 180 3.73 -0.66 -17.73
N HIS A 181 3.34 -1.37 -16.69
CA HIS A 181 1.94 -1.47 -16.29
C HIS A 181 1.79 -1.20 -14.80
N THR A 182 0.77 -0.42 -14.46
CA THR A 182 0.48 -0.02 -13.08
C THR A 182 -1.02 -0.14 -12.84
N ILE A 183 -1.42 -0.70 -11.71
CA ILE A 183 -2.79 -0.73 -11.22
C ILE A 183 -2.84 -0.06 -9.83
N SER A 184 -3.94 0.64 -9.57
CA SER A 184 -4.24 1.29 -8.30
C SER A 184 -5.73 1.08 -8.02
N ASN A 185 -6.32 1.80 -7.06
CA ASN A 185 -7.70 1.56 -6.59
C ASN A 185 -8.79 2.19 -7.48
N ILE A 186 -8.64 1.99 -8.79
CA ILE A 186 -9.52 2.45 -9.84
C ILE A 186 -9.51 1.43 -10.98
N ILE A 187 -10.65 1.27 -11.66
CA ILE A 187 -10.71 0.49 -12.90
C ILE A 187 -9.82 1.21 -13.93
N SER A 188 -8.81 0.51 -14.43
CA SER A 188 -7.80 1.01 -15.36
C SER A 188 -8.22 0.83 -16.82
N PHE A 189 -9.12 -0.11 -17.09
CA PHE A 189 -9.55 -0.41 -18.45
C PHE A 189 -10.55 0.60 -19.01
N GLY A 190 -10.31 0.95 -20.28
CA GLY A 190 -11.06 1.93 -21.04
C GLY A 190 -12.09 1.30 -21.95
N HIS A 191 -11.98 1.60 -23.24
CA HIS A 191 -12.77 0.99 -24.32
C HIS A 191 -12.46 -0.51 -24.48
N ILE A 192 -13.31 -1.20 -25.25
CA ILE A 192 -13.24 -2.66 -25.43
C ILE A 192 -11.90 -3.15 -26.01
N ASP A 193 -11.21 -2.31 -26.78
CA ASP A 193 -9.90 -2.58 -27.38
C ASP A 193 -8.73 -2.50 -26.36
N THR A 194 -9.01 -2.09 -25.11
CA THR A 194 -7.98 -1.94 -24.09
C THR A 194 -7.66 -3.22 -23.32
N PHE A 195 -8.47 -4.28 -23.49
CA PHE A 195 -8.35 -5.59 -22.84
C PHE A 195 -8.58 -6.73 -23.85
N ASP A 196 -8.07 -7.92 -23.53
CA ASP A 196 -8.02 -9.06 -24.46
C ASP A 196 -9.14 -10.09 -24.21
N GLU A 197 -9.60 -10.19 -22.96
CA GLU A 197 -10.66 -11.11 -22.55
C GLU A 197 -11.66 -10.39 -21.64
N TYR A 198 -12.94 -10.78 -21.69
CA TYR A 198 -13.96 -10.28 -20.79
C TYR A 198 -15.11 -11.28 -20.68
N SER A 199 -15.90 -11.19 -19.61
CA SER A 199 -17.09 -12.03 -19.41
C SER A 199 -18.19 -11.71 -20.42
N ASP A 200 -18.88 -12.73 -20.93
CA ASP A 200 -19.97 -12.58 -21.92
C ASP A 200 -21.05 -11.58 -21.49
N ASN A 201 -21.34 -11.52 -20.19
CA ASN A 201 -22.39 -10.66 -19.64
C ASN A 201 -21.91 -9.26 -19.22
N LEU A 202 -20.60 -8.97 -19.23
CA LEU A 202 -20.04 -7.70 -18.77
C LEU A 202 -20.66 -6.48 -19.50
N ILE A 203 -20.75 -6.56 -20.83
CA ILE A 203 -21.21 -5.45 -21.67
C ILE A 203 -22.73 -5.41 -21.68
N GLN A 204 -23.39 -6.57 -21.83
CA GLN A 204 -24.85 -6.66 -21.81
C GLN A 204 -25.44 -6.15 -20.49
N HIS A 205 -24.77 -6.41 -19.37
CA HIS A 205 -25.13 -5.87 -18.07
C HIS A 205 -25.04 -4.34 -18.05
N ALA A 206 -23.98 -3.74 -18.61
CA ALA A 206 -23.84 -2.28 -18.68
C ALA A 206 -24.92 -1.62 -19.57
N ILE A 207 -25.24 -2.23 -20.71
CA ILE A 207 -26.32 -1.78 -21.61
C ILE A 207 -27.67 -1.85 -20.90
N SER A 208 -27.95 -2.97 -20.23
CA SER A 208 -29.22 -3.19 -19.53
C SER A 208 -29.44 -2.21 -18.36
N ASN A 209 -28.36 -1.67 -17.80
CA ASN A 209 -28.40 -0.61 -16.78
C ASN A 209 -28.35 0.81 -17.37
N GLY A 210 -28.33 0.95 -18.70
CA GLY A 210 -28.26 2.24 -19.39
C GLY A 210 -26.95 3.00 -19.19
N TRP A 211 -25.85 2.30 -18.88
CA TRP A 211 -24.54 2.92 -18.68
C TRP A 211 -23.74 3.11 -19.97
N CYS A 212 -24.09 2.37 -21.01
CA CYS A 212 -23.66 2.57 -22.39
C CYS A 212 -24.79 2.17 -23.34
N SER A 213 -24.73 2.62 -24.58
CA SER A 213 -25.75 2.40 -25.59
C SER A 213 -25.51 1.16 -26.47
N SER A 214 -24.25 0.75 -26.62
CA SER A 214 -23.82 -0.36 -27.45
C SER A 214 -22.48 -0.93 -26.99
N ILE A 215 -21.98 -1.95 -27.70
CA ILE A 215 -20.64 -2.50 -27.52
C ILE A 215 -19.55 -1.48 -27.87
N ASP A 216 -19.73 -0.69 -28.94
CA ASP A 216 -18.76 0.31 -29.39
C ASP A 216 -18.65 1.50 -28.41
N ASP A 217 -19.74 1.82 -27.73
CA ASP A 217 -19.81 2.86 -26.69
C ASP A 217 -19.30 2.35 -25.32
N PHE A 218 -19.03 1.06 -25.18
CA PHE A 218 -18.60 0.51 -23.91
C PHE A 218 -17.24 1.06 -23.48
N HIS A 219 -17.18 1.55 -22.24
CA HIS A 219 -15.94 1.94 -21.57
C HIS A 219 -15.99 1.45 -20.13
N PHE A 220 -15.16 0.46 -19.77
CA PHE A 220 -15.27 -0.31 -18.53
C PHE A 220 -15.24 0.61 -17.29
N GLN A 221 -14.21 1.45 -17.18
CA GLN A 221 -14.12 2.41 -16.08
C GLN A 221 -15.34 3.35 -15.98
N LYS A 222 -15.81 3.97 -17.09
CA LYS A 222 -16.96 4.90 -17.05
C LYS A 222 -18.28 4.21 -16.71
N CYS A 223 -18.47 2.98 -17.23
CA CYS A 223 -19.69 2.22 -17.01
C CYS A 223 -19.78 1.79 -15.54
N TYR A 224 -18.69 1.31 -14.96
CA TYR A 224 -18.70 0.65 -13.65
C TYR A 224 -18.12 1.47 -12.50
N SER A 225 -17.36 2.54 -12.78
CA SER A 225 -16.91 3.49 -11.77
C SER A 225 -17.86 4.70 -11.71
N GLY A 226 -17.98 5.32 -10.56
CA GLY A 226 -18.70 6.59 -10.41
C GLY A 226 -19.86 6.57 -9.42
N ILE A 227 -20.79 7.51 -9.60
CA ILE A 227 -21.88 7.81 -8.69
C ILE A 227 -23.04 6.82 -8.96
N SER A 228 -23.46 6.07 -7.95
CA SER A 228 -24.78 5.43 -7.94
C SER A 228 -25.81 6.45 -7.46
N PHE A 229 -26.94 6.57 -8.16
CA PHE A 229 -28.05 7.47 -7.78
C PHE A 229 -28.85 6.97 -6.57
N ASN A 230 -28.50 5.81 -6.01
CA ASN A 230 -29.03 5.38 -4.72
C ASN A 230 -28.31 6.15 -3.60
N PRO A 231 -29.00 6.97 -2.76
CA PRO A 231 -28.36 7.77 -1.72
C PRO A 231 -27.61 6.94 -0.65
N LYS A 232 -27.93 5.64 -0.51
CA LYS A 232 -27.17 4.69 0.33
C LYS A 232 -25.88 4.20 -0.32
N GLU A 233 -25.75 4.32 -1.65
CA GLU A 233 -24.63 3.85 -2.47
C GLU A 233 -23.80 4.99 -3.08
N PHE A 234 -24.35 6.22 -3.08
CA PHE A 234 -23.69 7.48 -3.45
C PHE A 234 -22.28 7.61 -2.83
N TYR A 235 -22.13 7.10 -1.60
CA TYR A 235 -20.90 7.17 -0.82
C TYR A 235 -19.81 6.15 -1.20
N ASN A 236 -20.08 5.15 -2.04
CA ASN A 236 -19.22 3.99 -2.19
C ASN A 236 -18.20 4.04 -3.33
N GLY A 237 -18.50 4.66 -4.48
CA GLY A 237 -17.64 4.65 -5.67
C GLY A 237 -16.76 5.89 -5.79
N PHE A 238 -17.32 6.95 -6.38
CA PHE A 238 -16.62 8.19 -6.73
C PHE A 238 -15.85 8.82 -5.55
N VAL A 239 -16.51 8.94 -4.39
CA VAL A 239 -15.92 9.58 -3.21
C VAL A 239 -14.72 8.78 -2.68
N LYS A 240 -14.78 7.45 -2.66
CA LYS A 240 -13.67 6.61 -2.18
C LYS A 240 -12.48 6.63 -3.13
N THR A 241 -12.71 6.56 -4.44
CA THR A 241 -11.63 6.65 -5.45
C THR A 241 -10.99 8.04 -5.45
N SER A 242 -11.76 9.12 -5.36
CA SER A 242 -11.21 10.48 -5.29
C SER A 242 -10.41 10.71 -4.00
N PHE A 243 -10.86 10.18 -2.86
CA PHE A 243 -10.08 10.24 -1.61
C PHE A 243 -8.93 9.24 -1.55
N ALA A 244 -8.79 8.32 -2.50
CA ALA A 244 -7.68 7.38 -2.60
C ALA A 244 -6.53 7.91 -3.47
N SER A 245 -6.71 9.05 -4.16
CA SER A 245 -5.77 9.63 -5.13
C SER A 245 -5.28 8.63 -6.20
N SER A 246 -6.06 7.60 -6.48
CA SER A 246 -5.62 6.42 -7.25
C SER A 246 -5.13 6.76 -8.64
N GLN A 247 -5.80 7.67 -9.35
CA GLN A 247 -5.35 8.09 -10.68
C GLN A 247 -4.02 8.85 -10.62
N ILE A 248 -3.82 9.72 -9.63
CA ILE A 248 -2.57 10.48 -9.44
C ILE A 248 -1.43 9.50 -9.13
N ARG A 249 -1.66 8.52 -8.23
CA ARG A 249 -0.68 7.50 -7.86
C ARG A 249 -0.34 6.56 -9.02
N GLN A 250 -1.35 6.13 -9.77
CA GLN A 250 -1.16 5.28 -10.94
C GLN A 250 -0.32 5.99 -12.03
N CYS A 251 -0.59 7.27 -12.29
CA CYS A 251 0.23 8.09 -13.17
C CYS A 251 1.64 8.27 -12.61
N ARG A 252 1.76 8.62 -11.33
CA ARG A 252 3.06 8.86 -10.67
C ARG A 252 3.99 7.64 -10.74
N SER A 253 3.48 6.46 -10.42
CA SER A 253 4.26 5.22 -10.48
C SER A 253 4.73 4.92 -11.90
N ARG A 254 3.87 5.12 -12.91
CA ARG A 254 4.25 4.96 -14.32
C ARG A 254 5.33 5.95 -14.74
N ASP A 255 5.12 7.23 -14.47
CA ASP A 255 6.03 8.32 -14.83
C ASP A 255 7.42 8.12 -14.19
N LEU A 256 7.47 7.63 -12.94
CA LEU A 256 8.72 7.33 -12.25
C LEU A 256 9.47 6.17 -12.90
N ILE A 257 8.79 5.08 -13.24
CA ILE A 257 9.41 3.94 -13.93
C ILE A 257 9.92 4.42 -15.29
N GLU A 258 9.11 5.12 -16.08
CA GLU A 258 9.53 5.68 -17.38
C GLU A 258 10.76 6.58 -17.25
N LYS A 259 10.76 7.49 -16.26
CA LYS A 259 11.89 8.39 -15.99
C LYS A 259 13.15 7.62 -15.62
N PHE A 260 13.07 6.61 -14.76
CA PHE A 260 14.23 5.81 -14.37
C PHE A 260 14.74 4.95 -15.54
N SER A 261 13.83 4.35 -16.32
CA SER A 261 14.16 3.62 -17.54
C SER A 261 14.89 4.50 -18.57
N GLN A 262 14.42 5.73 -18.79
CA GLN A 262 15.05 6.65 -19.74
C GLN A 262 16.42 7.16 -19.25
N LYS A 263 16.54 7.50 -17.97
CA LYS A 263 17.76 8.07 -17.39
C LYS A 263 18.93 7.09 -17.38
N SER A 264 18.66 5.82 -17.08
CA SER A 264 19.69 4.80 -16.91
C SER A 264 19.83 3.86 -18.11
N GLN A 265 18.86 3.88 -19.04
CA GLN A 265 18.64 2.83 -20.06
C GLN A 265 18.46 1.41 -19.47
N GLN A 266 18.32 1.29 -18.15
CA GLN A 266 18.48 0.05 -17.40
C GLN A 266 17.65 0.11 -16.13
N PHE A 267 16.33 -0.09 -16.20
CA PHE A 267 15.51 -0.13 -14.99
C PHE A 267 15.89 -1.34 -14.12
N THR A 268 16.22 -1.08 -12.86
CA THR A 268 16.76 -2.06 -11.91
C THR A 268 15.81 -2.32 -10.73
N PRO A 269 16.07 -3.35 -9.90
CA PRO A 269 15.30 -3.57 -8.67
C PRO A 269 15.40 -2.38 -7.70
N PHE A 270 16.55 -1.70 -7.66
CA PHE A 270 16.77 -0.54 -6.81
C PHE A 270 15.91 0.66 -7.25
N ASP A 271 15.70 0.82 -8.57
CA ASP A 271 14.78 1.83 -9.08
C ASP A 271 13.35 1.54 -8.63
N MET A 272 12.91 0.27 -8.68
CA MET A 272 11.61 -0.13 -8.15
C MET A 272 11.48 0.15 -6.65
N PHE A 273 12.54 -0.09 -5.85
CA PHE A 273 12.53 0.30 -4.43
C PHE A 273 12.26 1.80 -4.28
N ASN A 274 12.89 2.64 -5.09
CA ASN A 274 12.70 4.09 -5.05
C ASN A 274 11.30 4.52 -5.52
N VAL A 275 10.71 3.85 -6.51
CA VAL A 275 9.32 4.10 -6.92
C VAL A 275 8.37 3.86 -5.74
N LEU A 276 8.51 2.72 -5.04
CA LEU A 276 7.67 2.38 -3.90
C LEU A 276 7.88 3.28 -2.67
N ARG A 277 8.95 4.09 -2.66
CA ARG A 277 9.30 5.04 -1.59
C ARG A 277 8.87 6.46 -1.85
N ASP A 278 8.35 6.77 -3.04
CA ASP A 278 8.12 8.15 -3.47
C ASP A 278 7.10 8.88 -2.58
N HIS A 279 7.42 10.16 -2.29
CA HIS A 279 6.60 11.07 -1.49
C HIS A 279 6.37 12.45 -2.14
N GLN A 280 6.22 12.49 -3.47
CA GLN A 280 6.21 13.77 -4.21
C GLN A 280 5.17 14.79 -3.74
N LEU A 281 4.06 14.37 -3.13
CA LEU A 281 3.02 15.29 -2.65
C LEU A 281 3.39 15.94 -1.30
N SER A 282 4.48 15.50 -0.66
CA SER A 282 4.98 16.04 0.60
C SER A 282 6.20 16.94 0.37
N ASN A 283 6.08 18.22 0.74
CA ASN A 283 7.12 19.22 0.43
C ASN A 283 8.38 19.12 1.32
N ASP A 284 8.30 18.45 2.48
CA ASP A 284 9.36 18.44 3.50
C ASP A 284 9.42 17.18 4.38
N SER A 285 8.25 16.61 4.72
CA SER A 285 8.13 15.35 5.48
C SER A 285 6.85 14.64 5.07
N PRO A 286 6.87 13.31 4.93
CA PRO A 286 5.67 12.56 4.56
C PRO A 286 4.63 12.55 5.68
N ALA A 287 4.97 12.98 6.91
CA ALA A 287 3.95 13.22 7.94
C ALA A 287 3.08 14.43 7.61
N GLN A 288 3.58 15.46 6.90
CA GLN A 288 2.88 16.72 6.72
C GLN A 288 1.75 16.63 5.67
N GLY A 289 0.75 17.52 5.81
CA GLY A 289 -0.42 17.59 4.93
C GLY A 289 -1.64 16.82 5.43
N LEU A 290 -2.83 17.27 5.01
CA LEU A 290 -4.12 16.69 5.43
C LEU A 290 -4.68 15.67 4.43
N THR A 291 -4.25 15.72 3.18
CA THR A 291 -4.85 14.98 2.05
C THR A 291 -3.84 14.23 1.19
N ASN A 292 -2.54 14.35 1.48
CA ASN A 292 -1.50 13.75 0.67
C ASN A 292 -1.55 12.22 0.81
N LEU A 293 -1.63 11.54 -0.33
CA LEU A 293 -1.59 10.09 -0.46
C LEU A 293 -0.55 9.75 -1.53
N ASP A 294 0.69 9.67 -1.05
CA ASP A 294 1.85 9.29 -1.82
C ASP A 294 1.87 7.78 -2.13
N LEU A 295 2.77 7.34 -3.01
CA LEU A 295 3.00 5.92 -3.28
C LEU A 295 3.43 5.20 -1.99
N CYS A 296 4.36 5.80 -1.23
CA CYS A 296 4.66 5.40 0.14
C CYS A 296 3.72 6.13 1.09
N MET A 297 2.64 5.47 1.51
CA MET A 297 1.60 6.10 2.30
C MET A 297 2.00 6.18 3.77
N HIS A 298 1.93 7.37 4.36
CA HIS A 298 2.10 7.57 5.80
C HIS A 298 0.77 7.90 6.48
N ALA A 299 0.48 7.21 7.58
CA ALA A 299 -0.64 7.56 8.43
C ALA A 299 -0.38 8.88 9.16
N GLY A 300 -1.45 9.61 9.45
CA GLY A 300 -1.43 10.93 10.03
C GLY A 300 -2.82 11.36 10.50
N PHE A 301 -3.00 12.66 10.71
CA PHE A 301 -4.26 13.20 11.22
C PHE A 301 -5.40 13.03 10.19
N GLY A 302 -6.55 12.54 10.66
CA GLY A 302 -7.73 12.22 9.85
C GLY A 302 -8.57 13.44 9.42
N PRO A 303 -9.66 13.23 8.65
CA PRO A 303 -10.36 11.96 8.43
C PRO A 303 -9.88 11.11 7.23
N ILE A 304 -8.83 11.53 6.53
CA ILE A 304 -8.37 10.91 5.26
C ILE A 304 -7.12 10.04 5.47
N ARG A 305 -6.16 10.48 6.30
CA ARG A 305 -4.84 9.83 6.42
C ARG A 305 -4.73 8.79 7.53
N PHE A 306 -5.67 7.85 7.63
CA PHE A 306 -5.61 6.80 8.67
C PHE A 306 -4.92 5.50 8.22
N ASN A 307 -4.46 5.46 6.97
CA ASN A 307 -3.75 4.33 6.40
C ASN A 307 -2.25 4.61 6.21
N GLN A 308 -1.47 3.55 6.19
CA GLN A 308 -0.04 3.57 5.88
C GLN A 308 0.37 2.33 5.09
N THR A 309 1.50 2.42 4.38
CA THR A 309 2.13 1.23 3.80
C THR A 309 2.62 0.32 4.94
N THR A 310 2.07 -0.88 5.01
CA THR A 310 2.36 -1.85 6.08
C THR A 310 3.35 -2.93 5.66
N GLY A 311 3.59 -3.05 4.36
CA GLY A 311 4.67 -3.83 3.78
C GLY A 311 4.74 -3.65 2.26
N SER A 312 5.91 -3.95 1.71
CA SER A 312 6.21 -3.80 0.29
C SER A 312 6.95 -5.03 -0.23
N LEU A 313 6.67 -5.40 -1.49
CA LEU A 313 7.28 -6.51 -2.19
C LEU A 313 7.83 -6.03 -3.53
N VAL A 314 9.05 -6.43 -3.86
CA VAL A 314 9.63 -6.31 -5.20
C VAL A 314 10.14 -7.68 -5.63
N SER A 315 9.77 -8.14 -6.81
CA SER A 315 10.21 -9.44 -7.34
C SER A 315 10.92 -9.27 -8.66
N VAL A 316 12.07 -9.93 -8.79
CA VAL A 316 12.90 -9.96 -9.99
C VAL A 316 12.78 -11.35 -10.58
N LEU A 317 12.13 -11.45 -11.73
CA LEU A 317 11.82 -12.71 -12.39
C LEU A 317 12.77 -12.87 -13.59
N PRO A 318 13.80 -13.72 -13.50
CA PRO A 318 14.80 -13.83 -14.54
C PRO A 318 14.21 -14.46 -15.80
N LYS A 319 14.74 -14.07 -16.95
CA LYS A 319 14.43 -14.69 -18.25
C LYS A 319 15.11 -16.06 -18.39
N SER A 320 16.26 -16.23 -17.74
CA SER A 320 17.07 -17.44 -17.83
C SER A 320 16.49 -18.55 -16.95
N TYR A 321 16.27 -19.73 -17.54
CA TYR A 321 15.89 -20.92 -16.78
C TYR A 321 16.96 -21.37 -15.78
N ASN A 322 18.22 -20.96 -15.94
CA ASN A 322 19.31 -21.30 -15.02
C ASN A 322 19.33 -20.43 -13.76
N GLU A 323 18.43 -19.45 -13.67
CA GLU A 323 18.30 -18.53 -12.54
C GLU A 323 16.94 -18.72 -11.87
N LEU A 324 16.91 -18.43 -10.58
CA LEU A 324 15.70 -18.43 -9.76
C LEU A 324 15.22 -16.99 -9.55
N PRO A 325 13.89 -16.78 -9.46
CA PRO A 325 13.34 -15.53 -8.96
C PRO A 325 13.98 -15.09 -7.65
N VAL A 326 14.22 -13.78 -7.53
CA VAL A 326 14.66 -13.15 -6.28
C VAL A 326 13.59 -12.17 -5.82
N HIS A 327 13.11 -12.35 -4.60
CA HIS A 327 12.05 -11.53 -4.02
C HIS A 327 12.65 -10.69 -2.90
N TYR A 328 12.29 -9.42 -2.84
CA TYR A 328 12.70 -8.50 -1.79
C TYR A 328 11.48 -7.99 -1.07
N ALA A 329 11.44 -8.16 0.24
CA ALA A 329 10.32 -7.73 1.04
C ALA A 329 10.76 -6.88 2.22
N THR A 330 9.95 -5.88 2.56
CA THR A 330 10.18 -5.12 3.78
C THR A 330 9.77 -5.91 5.01
N CYS A 331 8.69 -6.70 4.96
CA CYS A 331 8.08 -7.36 6.14
C CYS A 331 7.77 -6.39 7.31
N THR A 332 7.83 -5.08 7.05
CA THR A 332 7.72 -3.98 8.00
C THR A 332 7.13 -2.78 7.27
N ALA A 333 6.49 -1.89 8.02
CA ALA A 333 5.81 -0.71 7.48
C ALA A 333 6.78 0.29 6.82
N LEU A 334 6.23 1.13 5.94
CA LEU A 334 6.87 2.31 5.33
C LEU A 334 8.19 2.00 4.62
N PRO A 335 8.19 1.66 3.31
CA PRO A 335 9.41 1.29 2.57
C PRO A 335 10.50 2.36 2.59
N CYS A 336 10.17 3.63 2.84
CA CYS A 336 11.14 4.71 2.99
C CYS A 336 11.93 4.64 4.31
N LEU A 337 11.37 4.04 5.36
CA LEU A 337 12.00 3.84 6.66
C LEU A 337 12.26 2.36 6.94
N SER A 338 12.27 1.55 5.88
CA SER A 338 12.45 0.12 5.95
C SER A 338 13.47 -0.34 4.90
N ILE A 339 13.98 -1.55 5.12
CA ILE A 339 14.98 -2.20 4.26
C ILE A 339 14.31 -3.32 3.46
N PHE A 340 14.50 -3.36 2.15
CA PHE A 340 14.12 -4.47 1.29
C PHE A 340 15.09 -5.63 1.48
N LYS A 341 14.61 -6.71 2.09
CA LYS A 341 15.42 -7.88 2.44
C LYS A 341 15.20 -8.99 1.43
N PRO A 342 16.25 -9.60 0.86
CA PRO A 342 16.11 -10.68 -0.09
C PRO A 342 15.49 -11.89 0.60
N MET A 343 14.58 -12.54 -0.10
CA MET A 343 13.86 -13.73 0.31
C MET A 343 13.98 -14.78 -0.78
N THR A 344 14.24 -16.01 -0.36
CA THR A 344 14.18 -17.18 -1.22
C THR A 344 13.06 -18.10 -0.79
N LEU A 345 12.44 -18.77 -1.76
CA LEU A 345 11.19 -19.49 -1.52
C LEU A 345 11.36 -20.93 -0.99
N TYR A 346 12.57 -21.50 -1.01
CA TYR A 346 12.75 -22.90 -0.64
C TYR A 346 13.42 -23.05 0.75
N PRO A 347 12.73 -23.51 1.79
CA PRO A 347 13.38 -23.87 3.06
C PRO A 347 14.02 -25.28 2.96
N PRO A 348 15.15 -25.49 3.65
CA PRO A 348 15.18 -26.65 4.55
C PRO A 348 15.62 -26.30 5.98
N VAL A 349 15.85 -25.01 6.27
CA VAL A 349 16.19 -24.50 7.60
C VAL A 349 15.00 -23.67 8.06
N LEU A 350 14.61 -23.80 9.32
CA LEU A 350 13.59 -22.95 9.94
C LEU A 350 13.78 -21.49 9.44
N PRO A 351 12.74 -20.84 8.92
CA PRO A 351 12.82 -19.52 8.43
C PRO A 351 13.16 -18.67 9.64
N PRO A 352 13.83 -17.56 9.43
CA PRO A 352 14.13 -16.69 10.56
C PRO A 352 12.84 -16.41 11.38
N PRO A 353 12.91 -16.34 12.73
CA PRO A 353 11.79 -16.54 13.66
C PRO A 353 10.51 -15.70 13.45
N PHE A 354 10.56 -14.73 12.54
CA PHE A 354 9.47 -13.84 12.19
C PHE A 354 8.58 -14.32 11.04
N ILE A 355 8.93 -15.39 10.31
CA ILE A 355 8.01 -16.02 9.35
C ILE A 355 7.19 -17.08 10.08
N SER A 356 5.88 -16.90 10.13
CA SER A 356 4.97 -17.89 10.73
C SER A 356 4.78 -19.08 9.79
N TYR A 357 4.82 -20.28 10.36
CA TYR A 357 4.52 -21.56 9.71
C TYR A 357 3.10 -22.07 9.91
N SER A 358 2.34 -21.38 10.75
CA SER A 358 1.01 -21.84 11.05
C SER A 358 0.05 -21.35 9.97
N ASP A 359 -0.67 -22.31 9.40
CA ASP A 359 -1.89 -22.08 8.62
C ASP A 359 -3.03 -21.52 9.48
N SER A 360 -2.91 -21.61 10.81
CA SER A 360 -3.92 -21.09 11.71
C SER A 360 -3.91 -19.56 11.69
N ILE A 361 -5.09 -18.99 11.48
CA ILE A 361 -5.35 -17.55 11.56
C ILE A 361 -4.96 -16.98 12.94
N ILE A 362 -4.87 -17.85 13.96
CA ILE A 362 -4.59 -17.54 15.36
C ILE A 362 -3.11 -17.15 15.60
N SER A 363 -2.18 -17.60 14.76
CA SER A 363 -0.74 -17.27 14.92
C SER A 363 -0.33 -15.95 14.25
N ASN A 364 -1.29 -15.17 13.73
CA ASN A 364 -1.00 -13.88 13.13
C ASN A 364 -0.51 -12.88 14.19
N PRO A 365 0.33 -11.90 13.82
CA PRO A 365 0.64 -10.77 14.68
C PRO A 365 -0.65 -10.17 15.23
N THR A 366 -0.74 -10.12 16.55
CA THR A 366 -1.89 -9.58 17.24
C THR A 366 -2.00 -8.08 16.96
N CYS A 367 -3.23 -7.56 16.99
CA CYS A 367 -3.50 -6.12 16.95
C CYS A 367 -2.85 -5.38 18.14
N THR A 368 -2.38 -6.13 19.13
CA THR A 368 -1.64 -5.66 20.29
C THR A 368 -0.14 -5.80 20.07
N TYR A 369 0.60 -4.83 20.61
CA TYR A 369 2.05 -4.75 20.57
C TYR A 369 2.71 -6.01 21.13
N SER A 370 3.75 -6.47 20.43
CA SER A 370 4.65 -7.51 20.91
C SER A 370 6.10 -7.15 20.61
N SER A 371 6.95 -7.15 21.64
CA SER A 371 8.38 -6.89 21.50
C SER A 371 9.12 -7.97 20.70
N ASN A 372 8.52 -9.15 20.55
CA ASN A 372 9.10 -10.26 19.80
C ASN A 372 8.74 -10.22 18.30
N ASN A 373 7.86 -9.30 17.89
CA ASN A 373 7.41 -9.17 16.52
C ASN A 373 8.18 -8.07 15.78
N VAL A 374 8.80 -8.43 14.65
CA VAL A 374 9.64 -7.51 13.85
C VAL A 374 8.85 -6.32 13.30
N TRP A 375 7.59 -6.51 12.93
CA TRP A 375 6.74 -5.43 12.43
C TRP A 375 6.50 -4.39 13.52
N TRP A 376 6.16 -4.83 14.74
CA TRP A 376 5.97 -3.93 15.88
C TRP A 376 7.26 -3.23 16.33
N LYS A 377 8.42 -3.91 16.29
CA LYS A 377 9.72 -3.26 16.55
C LYS A 377 9.99 -2.13 15.55
N SER A 378 9.81 -2.42 14.26
CA SER A 378 9.99 -1.43 13.20
C SER A 378 8.95 -0.30 13.29
N GLU A 379 7.71 -0.60 13.64
CA GLU A 379 6.67 0.42 13.84
C GLU A 379 7.04 1.40 14.97
N ILE A 380 7.62 0.91 16.08
CA ILE A 380 8.14 1.77 17.16
C ILE A 380 9.31 2.62 16.68
N MET A 381 10.26 2.03 15.95
CA MET A 381 11.39 2.74 15.34
C MET A 381 10.87 3.87 14.46
N THR A 382 9.97 3.56 13.53
CA THR A 382 9.41 4.50 12.57
C THR A 382 8.69 5.65 13.26
N ARG A 383 7.86 5.38 14.28
CA ARG A 383 7.20 6.43 15.06
C ARG A 383 8.17 7.36 15.77
N ASN A 384 9.30 6.84 16.24
CA ASN A 384 10.34 7.68 16.84
C ASN A 384 11.09 8.49 15.80
N VAL A 385 11.41 7.91 14.63
CA VAL A 385 12.04 8.63 13.51
C VAL A 385 11.14 9.74 12.99
N MET A 386 9.84 9.50 12.84
CA MET A 386 8.88 10.50 12.34
C MET A 386 8.79 11.75 13.23
N LYS A 387 9.17 11.67 14.51
CA LYS A 387 9.26 12.85 15.39
C LYS A 387 10.40 13.79 15.01
N HIS A 388 11.42 13.30 14.30
CA HIS A 388 12.66 14.00 13.97
C HIS A 388 13.09 13.70 12.53
N TYR A 389 12.11 13.62 11.63
CA TYR A 389 12.28 13.08 10.28
C TYR A 389 13.36 13.82 9.51
N GLN A 390 13.33 15.16 9.50
CA GLN A 390 14.26 15.97 8.72
C GLN A 390 15.71 15.81 9.19
N LYS A 391 15.91 15.58 10.50
CA LYS A 391 17.24 15.38 11.09
C LYS A 391 17.82 14.00 10.82
N LEU A 392 16.97 12.98 10.69
CA LEU A 392 17.40 11.58 10.64
C LEU A 392 17.37 10.99 9.23
N ILE A 393 16.46 11.45 8.36
CA ILE A 393 16.14 10.76 7.11
C ILE A 393 17.35 10.59 6.19
N LYS A 394 18.15 11.64 5.97
CA LYS A 394 19.30 11.58 5.04
C LYS A 394 20.33 10.52 5.45
N GLN A 395 20.56 10.38 6.76
CA GLN A 395 21.47 9.36 7.27
C GLN A 395 20.85 7.96 7.14
N ILE A 396 19.58 7.80 7.50
CA ILE A 396 18.84 6.54 7.35
C ILE A 396 18.84 6.08 5.89
N GLU A 397 18.56 6.97 4.94
CA GLU A 397 18.60 6.68 3.50
C GLU A 397 19.98 6.22 3.05
N THR A 398 21.03 6.90 3.50
CA THR A 398 22.41 6.53 3.15
C THR A 398 22.75 5.13 3.64
N GLU A 399 22.47 4.82 4.90
CA GLU A 399 22.76 3.52 5.52
C GLU A 399 21.91 2.40 4.91
N ARG A 400 20.61 2.66 4.70
CA ARG A 400 19.67 1.75 4.03
C ARG A 400 20.15 1.41 2.62
N ASP A 401 20.45 2.43 1.82
CA ASP A 401 20.79 2.24 0.41
C ASP A 401 22.12 1.52 0.23
N LEU A 402 23.09 1.73 1.13
CA LEU A 402 24.34 0.98 1.15
C LEU A 402 24.09 -0.51 1.42
N LEU A 403 23.28 -0.81 2.43
CA LEU A 403 22.95 -2.20 2.79
C LEU A 403 22.13 -2.89 1.70
N GLU A 404 21.17 -2.20 1.09
CA GLU A 404 20.36 -2.75 0.01
C GLU A 404 21.16 -3.02 -1.27
N ARG A 405 22.17 -2.20 -1.56
CA ARG A 405 23.11 -2.47 -2.66
C ARG A 405 23.91 -3.76 -2.41
N GLU A 406 24.37 -4.00 -1.18
CA GLU A 406 24.99 -5.27 -0.79
C GLU A 406 24.02 -6.43 -1.00
N PHE A 407 22.78 -6.27 -0.51
CA PHE A 407 21.73 -7.28 -0.59
C PHE A 407 21.43 -7.68 -2.03
N VAL A 408 21.09 -6.71 -2.88
CA VAL A 408 20.76 -6.95 -4.28
C VAL A 408 21.94 -7.57 -5.03
N SER A 409 23.16 -7.05 -4.83
CA SER A 409 24.35 -7.57 -5.52
C SER A 409 24.60 -9.04 -5.20
N MET A 410 24.46 -9.43 -3.93
CA MET A 410 24.74 -10.80 -3.52
C MET A 410 23.58 -11.75 -3.82
N SER A 411 22.33 -11.35 -3.59
CA SER A 411 21.16 -12.21 -3.87
C SER A 411 21.04 -12.54 -5.35
N LEU A 412 21.35 -11.59 -6.25
CA LEU A 412 21.39 -11.85 -7.69
C LEU A 412 22.52 -12.81 -8.08
N ARG A 413 23.69 -12.79 -7.42
CA ARG A 413 24.72 -13.83 -7.63
C ARG A 413 24.27 -15.20 -7.15
N LEU A 414 23.52 -15.25 -6.04
CA LEU A 414 23.01 -16.48 -5.45
C LEU A 414 21.77 -17.05 -6.17
N SER A 415 21.22 -16.33 -7.15
CA SER A 415 20.02 -16.74 -7.90
C SER A 415 20.26 -17.95 -8.80
N SER A 416 21.52 -18.26 -9.13
CA SER A 416 21.87 -19.41 -9.97
C SER A 416 21.35 -20.72 -9.37
N ARG A 417 20.69 -21.54 -10.22
CA ARG A 417 20.21 -22.87 -9.84
C ARG A 417 21.33 -23.83 -9.43
N TYR A 418 22.58 -23.56 -9.81
CA TYR A 418 23.74 -24.36 -9.43
C TYR A 418 24.21 -24.11 -8.00
N ILE A 419 23.76 -23.01 -7.37
CA ILE A 419 24.08 -22.70 -5.98
C ILE A 419 23.12 -23.47 -5.07
N SER A 420 23.61 -23.92 -3.92
CA SER A 420 22.79 -24.71 -3.00
C SER A 420 21.67 -23.87 -2.38
N GLN A 421 20.57 -24.53 -2.02
CA GLN A 421 19.48 -23.85 -1.33
C GLN A 421 19.87 -23.37 0.06
N THR A 422 20.73 -24.12 0.75
CA THR A 422 21.23 -23.76 2.07
C THR A 422 21.97 -22.43 2.04
N ASP A 423 22.79 -22.19 1.02
CA ASP A 423 23.54 -20.93 0.88
C ASP A 423 22.61 -19.73 0.67
N ARG A 424 21.59 -19.89 -0.19
CA ARG A 424 20.53 -18.89 -0.39
C ARG A 424 19.78 -18.55 0.89
N ASN A 425 19.44 -19.56 1.69
CA ASN A 425 18.72 -19.37 2.95
C ASN A 425 19.60 -18.74 4.03
N ASN A 426 20.87 -19.15 4.11
CA ASN A 426 21.85 -18.53 5.01
C ASN A 426 22.01 -17.04 4.70
N TYR A 427 22.03 -16.68 3.41
CA TYR A 427 22.10 -15.29 3.00
C TYR A 427 20.83 -14.50 3.34
N THR A 428 19.65 -15.09 3.12
CA THR A 428 18.38 -14.50 3.56
C THR A 428 18.42 -14.23 5.07
N LYS A 429 18.82 -15.21 5.89
CA LYS A 429 18.96 -15.02 7.34
C LYS A 429 19.94 -13.88 7.68
N TYR A 430 21.13 -13.88 7.08
CA TYR A 430 22.13 -12.83 7.28
C TYR A 430 21.56 -11.44 6.97
N ALA A 431 20.84 -11.29 5.85
CA ALA A 431 20.28 -10.01 5.44
C ALA A 431 19.24 -9.49 6.44
N PHE A 432 18.39 -10.37 6.96
CA PHE A 432 17.43 -9.99 8.00
C PHE A 432 18.11 -9.65 9.33
N ASP A 433 19.10 -10.42 9.76
CA ASP A 433 19.86 -10.14 11.00
C ASP A 433 20.56 -8.77 10.90
N LYS A 434 21.19 -8.46 9.75
CA LYS A 434 21.81 -7.15 9.48
C LYS A 434 20.80 -6.01 9.47
N ALA A 435 19.64 -6.21 8.87
CA ALA A 435 18.58 -5.21 8.85
C ALA A 435 18.00 -4.95 10.25
N ASP A 436 17.88 -5.97 11.11
CA ASP A 436 17.43 -5.80 12.50
C ASP A 436 18.42 -4.98 13.32
N ILE A 437 19.73 -5.26 13.18
CA ILE A 437 20.80 -4.47 13.83
C ILE A 437 20.68 -3.00 13.44
N LEU A 438 20.63 -2.70 12.13
CA LEU A 438 20.56 -1.32 11.65
C LEU A 438 19.26 -0.61 12.08
N THR A 439 18.13 -1.33 12.08
CA THR A 439 16.85 -0.79 12.57
C THR A 439 16.92 -0.45 14.07
N ASN A 440 17.59 -1.26 14.88
CA ASN A 440 17.78 -1.00 16.31
C ASN A 440 18.70 0.20 16.56
N GLU A 441 19.73 0.40 15.71
CA GLU A 441 20.57 1.60 15.75
C GLU A 441 19.75 2.85 15.41
N TRP A 442 18.91 2.80 14.38
CA TRP A 442 18.00 3.89 14.02
C TRP A 442 17.04 4.23 15.15
N PHE A 443 16.44 3.22 15.77
CA PHE A 443 15.59 3.40 16.96
C PHE A 443 16.35 4.08 18.09
N SER A 444 17.55 3.60 18.43
CA SER A 444 18.35 4.15 19.52
C SER A 444 18.68 5.63 19.30
N ARG A 445 19.08 6.00 18.07
CA ARG A 445 19.32 7.40 17.70
C ARG A 445 18.06 8.26 17.83
N ALA A 446 16.94 7.81 17.27
CA ALA A 446 15.68 8.55 17.31
C ALA A 446 15.11 8.68 18.73
N TYR A 447 15.30 7.65 19.54
CA TYR A 447 14.91 7.62 20.94
C TYR A 447 15.73 8.61 21.77
N SER A 448 17.06 8.59 21.66
CA SER A 448 17.94 9.55 22.34
C SER A 448 17.63 11.00 21.95
N LEU A 449 17.43 11.25 20.65
CA LEU A 449 17.12 12.59 20.14
C LEU A 449 15.80 13.14 20.69
N SER A 450 14.86 12.27 21.08
CA SER A 450 13.59 12.67 21.69
C SER A 450 13.73 13.27 23.10
N PHE A 451 14.90 13.17 23.73
CA PHE A 451 15.20 13.85 25.01
C PHE A 451 15.93 15.18 24.80
N GLU A 452 16.52 15.40 23.62
CA GLU A 452 17.35 16.56 23.31
C GLU A 452 16.59 17.62 22.48
N VAL A 453 15.63 17.18 21.67
CA VAL A 453 14.95 18.00 20.67
C VAL A 453 13.44 17.83 20.77
N GLU A 454 12.69 18.92 20.57
CA GLU A 454 11.24 18.90 20.40
C GLU A 454 10.81 18.18 19.10
N SER A 455 9.61 17.59 19.10
CA SER A 455 9.11 16.89 17.91
C SER A 455 8.78 17.84 16.76
N GLU A 456 9.09 17.41 15.54
CA GLU A 456 8.66 18.01 14.27
C GLU A 456 7.18 17.72 13.94
N LEU A 457 6.52 16.84 14.69
CA LEU A 457 5.10 16.53 14.50
C LEU A 457 4.22 17.66 15.04
N SER A 458 3.16 17.99 14.31
CA SER A 458 2.08 18.84 14.82
C SER A 458 1.35 18.19 15.99
N PHE A 459 0.72 19.02 16.81
CA PHE A 459 -0.10 18.58 17.94
C PHE A 459 -1.15 17.52 17.56
N TRP A 460 -1.86 17.72 16.44
CA TRP A 460 -2.88 16.76 15.98
C TRP A 460 -2.30 15.41 15.57
N GLN A 461 -1.10 15.40 14.99
CA GLN A 461 -0.41 14.15 14.66
C GLN A 461 0.01 13.44 15.96
N GLU A 462 0.61 14.14 16.92
CA GLU A 462 0.98 13.55 18.22
C GLU A 462 -0.24 12.97 18.94
N LEU A 463 -1.37 13.69 18.94
CA LEU A 463 -2.62 13.20 19.52
C LEU A 463 -3.10 11.91 18.83
N THR A 464 -3.12 11.90 17.51
CA THR A 464 -3.57 10.74 16.71
C THR A 464 -2.69 9.53 16.96
N TRP A 465 -1.37 9.71 16.89
CA TRP A 465 -0.41 8.65 17.14
C TRP A 465 -0.44 8.16 18.58
N ASN A 466 -0.73 9.02 19.57
CA ASN A 466 -0.93 8.59 20.95
C ASN A 466 -2.24 7.81 21.14
N GLN A 467 -3.30 8.09 20.37
CA GLN A 467 -4.51 7.27 20.37
C GLN A 467 -4.22 5.88 19.79
N TRP A 468 -3.53 5.79 18.64
CA TRP A 468 -3.12 4.51 18.07
C TRP A 468 -2.11 3.75 18.94
N ARG A 469 -1.22 4.45 19.65
CA ARG A 469 -0.35 3.83 20.66
C ARG A 469 -1.17 3.14 21.74
N LYS A 470 -2.23 3.80 22.24
CA LYS A 470 -3.12 3.21 23.27
C LYS A 470 -3.90 2.02 22.73
N SER A 471 -4.45 2.10 21.52
CA SER A 471 -5.25 1.00 20.96
C SER A 471 -4.41 -0.25 20.63
N ALA A 472 -3.12 -0.09 20.35
CA ALA A 472 -2.18 -1.19 20.18
C ALA A 472 -1.49 -1.62 21.49
N GLU A 473 -1.85 -1.04 22.65
CA GLU A 473 -1.22 -1.34 23.94
C GLU A 473 0.30 -1.11 23.99
N ILE A 474 0.82 -0.22 23.14
CA ILE A 474 2.26 0.09 23.11
C ILE A 474 2.63 0.83 24.42
N PRO A 475 3.65 0.35 25.17
CA PRO A 475 4.10 0.99 26.40
C PRO A 475 4.52 2.44 26.17
N LYS A 476 4.09 3.34 27.06
CA LYS A 476 4.32 4.79 26.92
C LYS A 476 5.81 5.17 26.88
N HIS A 477 6.67 4.40 27.54
CA HIS A 477 8.10 4.68 27.57
C HIS A 477 8.80 4.36 26.23
N MET A 478 8.23 3.51 25.37
CA MET A 478 8.81 3.17 24.07
C MET A 478 8.56 4.23 23.01
N VAL A 479 7.45 4.96 23.13
CA VAL A 479 7.12 6.10 22.28
C VAL A 479 6.46 7.18 23.12
N THR A 480 7.23 8.20 23.44
CA THR A 480 6.77 9.39 24.16
C THR A 480 6.26 10.43 23.16
N TYR A 481 5.04 10.90 23.41
CA TYR A 481 4.44 12.07 22.76
C TYR A 481 4.29 13.16 23.82
N SER A 482 4.49 14.43 23.43
CA SER A 482 4.57 15.52 24.40
C SER A 482 3.27 15.60 25.22
N LYS A 483 3.38 15.88 26.53
CA LYS A 483 2.20 16.05 27.40
C LYS A 483 1.51 17.41 27.19
N ILE A 484 2.11 18.35 26.45
CA ILE A 484 1.77 19.77 26.56
C ILE A 484 2.02 20.50 25.23
N GLN A 485 0.96 20.66 24.44
CA GLN A 485 0.77 21.84 23.59
C GLN A 485 -0.70 22.27 23.58
N ILE A 486 -1.32 22.24 24.77
CA ILE A 486 -2.77 22.43 24.96
C ILE A 486 -3.24 23.89 24.79
N ARG A 487 -2.37 24.88 24.63
CA ARG A 487 -2.79 26.28 24.83
C ARG A 487 -3.18 27.09 23.60
N ARG A 488 -2.76 26.73 22.38
CA ARG A 488 -2.99 27.60 21.19
C ARG A 488 -4.01 27.04 20.20
N GLU A 489 -3.95 25.75 19.91
CA GLU A 489 -4.85 25.13 18.94
C GLU A 489 -6.20 24.75 19.54
N ILE A 490 -6.23 24.31 20.82
CA ILE A 490 -7.49 24.14 21.56
C ILE A 490 -8.17 25.49 21.73
N LEU A 491 -7.43 26.58 21.97
CA LEU A 491 -8.01 27.91 22.00
C LEU A 491 -8.63 28.28 20.65
N PHE A 492 -7.95 27.95 19.54
CA PHE A 492 -8.49 28.18 18.19
C PHE A 492 -9.73 27.34 17.89
N VAL A 493 -9.72 26.05 18.21
CA VAL A 493 -10.87 25.14 18.01
C VAL A 493 -12.03 25.49 18.94
N MET A 494 -11.76 25.85 20.19
CA MET A 494 -12.77 26.33 21.13
C MET A 494 -13.35 27.67 20.65
N CYS A 495 -12.53 28.60 20.15
CA CYS A 495 -13.03 29.82 19.52
C CYS A 495 -13.91 29.51 18.31
N LEU A 496 -13.49 28.59 17.43
CA LEU A 496 -14.27 28.20 16.26
C LEU A 496 -15.61 27.54 16.66
N LEU A 497 -15.60 26.61 17.61
CA LEU A 497 -16.80 25.93 18.10
C LEU A 497 -17.73 26.89 18.86
N LEU A 498 -17.19 27.83 19.64
CA LEU A 498 -17.97 28.89 20.29
C LEU A 498 -18.61 29.82 19.26
N ILE A 499 -17.91 30.17 18.19
CA ILE A 499 -18.46 30.99 17.09
C ILE A 499 -19.55 30.21 16.33
N LEU A 500 -19.30 28.95 15.97
CA LEU A 500 -20.30 28.09 15.32
C LEU A 500 -21.55 27.88 16.20
N TYR A 501 -21.36 27.80 17.52
CA TYR A 501 -22.45 27.70 18.49
C TYR A 501 -23.23 29.03 18.62
N TYR A 502 -22.54 30.16 18.67
CA TYR A 502 -23.16 31.48 18.89
C TYR A 502 -23.93 32.00 17.66
N PHE A 503 -23.48 31.66 16.44
CA PHE A 503 -24.07 32.17 15.19
C PHE A 503 -24.96 31.15 14.45
N LYS A 504 -25.37 30.07 15.12
CA LYS A 504 -26.19 28.99 14.54
C LYS A 504 -27.54 29.47 13.95
N ASN A 505 -28.03 30.65 14.34
CA ASN A 505 -29.35 31.15 13.99
C ASN A 505 -29.37 32.41 13.11
N ASP A 506 -28.22 32.96 12.69
CA ASP A 506 -28.18 34.18 11.87
C ASP A 506 -27.22 34.04 10.66
N ASN A 507 -27.81 33.70 9.51
CA ASN A 507 -27.09 33.32 8.29
C ASN A 507 -26.23 34.46 7.70
N GLN A 508 -26.60 35.73 7.86
CA GLN A 508 -25.84 36.83 7.26
C GLN A 508 -24.55 37.14 8.02
N GLN A 509 -24.58 37.12 9.35
CA GLN A 509 -23.39 37.36 10.17
C GLN A 509 -22.38 36.22 10.09
N PHE A 510 -22.86 34.98 9.89
CA PHE A 510 -22.02 33.80 9.68
C PHE A 510 -21.05 33.96 8.50
N PHE A 511 -21.54 34.39 7.32
CA PHE A 511 -20.68 34.54 6.13
C PHE A 511 -19.68 35.69 6.25
N ILE A 512 -20.07 36.80 6.89
CA ILE A 512 -19.17 37.94 7.13
C ILE A 512 -18.05 37.56 8.10
N LEU A 513 -18.36 36.83 9.17
CA LEU A 513 -17.36 36.31 10.11
C LEU A 513 -16.46 35.27 9.48
N LEU A 514 -17.00 34.34 8.66
CA LEU A 514 -16.19 33.37 7.91
C LEU A 514 -15.21 34.09 6.95
N PHE A 515 -15.66 35.17 6.32
CA PHE A 515 -14.83 35.99 5.42
C PHE A 515 -13.73 36.75 6.17
N ILE A 516 -14.06 37.42 7.28
CA ILE A 516 -13.09 38.10 8.16
C ILE A 516 -12.07 37.10 8.74
N PHE A 517 -12.54 35.93 9.19
CA PHE A 517 -11.64 34.88 9.68
C PHE A 517 -10.79 34.27 8.57
N SER A 518 -11.28 34.14 7.34
CA SER A 518 -10.46 33.70 6.20
C SER A 518 -9.32 34.70 5.96
N LYS A 519 -9.59 36.00 6.10
CA LYS A 519 -8.61 37.09 5.96
C LYS A 519 -7.61 37.10 7.12
N ILE A 520 -8.06 36.91 8.37
CA ILE A 520 -7.20 36.80 9.55
C ILE A 520 -6.36 35.52 9.49
N TYR A 521 -6.92 34.40 9.06
CA TYR A 521 -6.20 33.14 8.86
C TYR A 521 -5.13 33.28 7.77
N LEU A 522 -5.47 33.89 6.62
CA LEU A 522 -4.50 34.20 5.58
C LEU A 522 -3.42 35.18 6.05
N PHE A 523 -3.77 36.15 6.90
CA PHE A 523 -2.83 37.09 7.51
C PHE A 523 -1.89 36.39 8.49
N ILE A 524 -2.41 35.57 9.40
CA ILE A 524 -1.60 34.78 10.34
C ILE A 524 -0.71 33.78 9.58
N ARG A 525 -1.23 33.12 8.56
CA ARG A 525 -0.46 32.21 7.70
C ARG A 525 0.65 32.95 6.94
N ARG A 526 0.40 34.19 6.48
CA ARG A 526 1.42 35.07 5.86
C ARG A 526 2.48 35.54 6.86
N VAL A 527 2.09 35.90 8.08
CA VAL A 527 3.01 36.30 9.17
C VAL A 527 3.87 35.11 9.63
N LEU A 528 3.28 33.92 9.68
CA LEU A 528 4.01 32.68 9.99
C LEU A 528 4.95 32.27 8.85
N PHE A 529 4.52 32.38 7.59
CA PHE A 529 5.38 32.18 6.41
C PHE A 529 6.59 33.13 6.42
N TYR A 530 6.42 34.36 6.91
CA TYR A 530 7.52 35.33 7.06
C TYR A 530 8.53 34.96 8.16
N LYS A 531 8.10 34.26 9.21
CA LYS A 531 8.95 33.84 10.33
C LYS A 531 9.71 32.53 10.06
N THR A 532 9.18 31.66 9.20
CA THR A 532 9.76 30.34 8.93
C THR A 532 10.63 30.28 7.67
N ASN A 533 10.68 31.33 6.85
CA ASN A 533 11.45 31.34 5.60
C ASN A 533 12.82 32.06 5.76
N PRO A 534 13.97 31.38 5.56
CA PRO A 534 15.29 31.93 5.87
C PRO A 534 15.88 32.85 4.78
N ASN A 535 15.27 32.97 3.60
CA ASN A 535 15.83 33.73 2.48
C ASN A 535 15.28 35.18 2.40
N PRO A 536 16.11 36.24 2.56
CA PRO A 536 15.66 37.64 2.60
C PRO A 536 15.13 38.20 1.26
N GLU A 537 15.64 37.73 0.12
CA GLU A 537 15.33 38.34 -1.19
C GLU A 537 13.90 38.08 -1.67
N GLN A 538 13.29 36.95 -1.29
CA GLN A 538 11.90 36.64 -1.63
C GLN A 538 10.87 37.42 -0.79
N ARG A 539 11.31 38.10 0.27
CA ARG A 539 10.43 38.90 1.14
C ARG A 539 9.96 40.20 0.46
N HIS A 540 10.71 40.72 -0.50
CA HIS A 540 10.45 42.04 -1.09
C HIS A 540 9.60 42.04 -2.37
N LEU A 541 9.33 40.89 -2.99
CA LEU A 541 8.71 40.81 -4.33
C LEU A 541 7.17 40.67 -4.35
N THR A 542 6.47 40.69 -3.21
CA THR A 542 5.02 40.37 -3.16
C THR A 542 4.14 41.31 -2.35
N LEU A 543 4.45 42.62 -2.34
CA LEU A 543 3.56 43.62 -1.72
C LEU A 543 2.94 44.57 -2.76
N PRO A 544 1.69 44.32 -3.23
CA PRO A 544 0.80 45.42 -3.57
C PRO A 544 0.30 46.04 -2.26
N ARG A 545 0.37 47.38 -2.16
CA ARG A 545 -0.18 48.16 -1.04
C ARG A 545 -1.68 47.88 -0.92
N LEU A 546 -2.11 47.22 0.16
CA LEU A 546 -3.51 47.15 0.55
C LEU A 546 -3.84 48.41 1.35
N ASN A 547 -4.66 49.30 0.79
CA ASN A 547 -5.31 50.38 1.52
C ASN A 547 -6.30 49.75 2.50
N PHE A 548 -6.19 50.12 3.77
CA PHE A 548 -6.94 49.54 4.89
C PHE A 548 -8.41 50.04 4.99
N TYR A 549 -8.96 50.59 3.91
CA TYR A 549 -10.27 51.24 3.91
C TYR A 549 -11.29 50.68 2.91
N ASP A 550 -11.03 49.55 2.24
CA ASP A 550 -12.01 48.85 1.38
C ASP A 550 -12.47 47.50 1.98
#